data_AF-A0A093I8Z1-F1
#
_entry.id   AF-A0A093I8Z1-F1
#
_cell.length_a   1.000
_cell.length_b   1.000
_cell.length_c   1.000
_cell.angle_alpha   90.00
_cell.angle_beta   90.00
_cell.angle_gamma   90.00
#
_symmetry.space_group_name_H-M   'P 1'
#
loop_
_entity.id
_entity.type
_entity.pdbx_description
1 polymer ?
#
loop_
_entity_poly.entity_id
_entity_poly.type
_entity_poly.pdbx_seq_one_letter_code
_entity_poly.pdbx_strand_id
1 'polypeptide(L)'
;PREDVITLMWSFVVSIYSIGGLLGSLFAGYLSVRFGRKKAMLFANIPALLSAALMGLSRLCGSFEMIIAGRLFSGVCGGLGLNIHLMYAGECAPQKLRGLTAITASTAIAIGKLAGFALGLKEVLGVDDLWPVLMATNAIPALIQLLTLPFFPDSPRYLLIDKKDKEACLKAVKQLWGNGDHKAEIDDMVAEQEAICGEEAKSVCDLIRDRSVRWQLITLFLVSSCMQLIGANMV
;
A
#
# COMPACT_ATOMS: atom_id res chain seq x y z
N PRO A 1 -15.51 19.01 28.87
CA PRO A 1 -16.31 18.21 27.90
C PRO A 1 -16.87 16.97 28.61
N ARG A 2 -18.08 16.50 28.27
CA ARG A 2 -18.60 15.22 28.80
C ARG A 2 -17.73 14.06 28.28
N GLU A 3 -17.42 13.08 29.13
CA GLU A 3 -16.58 11.92 28.76
C GLU A 3 -17.11 11.18 27.53
N ASP A 4 -18.43 11.15 27.36
CA ASP A 4 -19.10 10.58 26.17
C ASP A 4 -18.67 11.26 24.87
N VAL A 5 -18.53 12.59 24.88
CA VAL A 5 -18.17 13.37 23.70
C VAL A 5 -16.70 13.14 23.33
N ILE A 6 -15.82 13.04 24.33
CA ILE A 6 -14.40 12.75 24.13
C ILE A 6 -14.23 11.34 23.53
N THR A 7 -14.95 10.37 24.09
CA THR A 7 -14.91 8.97 23.62
C THR A 7 -15.44 8.85 22.19
N LEU A 8 -16.52 9.58 21.87
CA LEU A 8 -17.09 9.60 20.52
C LEU A 8 -16.15 10.27 19.51
N MET A 9 -15.52 11.39 19.87
CA MET A 9 -14.53 12.07 19.04
C MET A 9 -13.30 11.19 18.81
N TRP A 10 -12.80 10.50 19.84
CA TRP A 10 -11.69 9.56 19.71
C TRP A 10 -12.04 8.38 18.80
N SER A 11 -13.20 7.77 19.00
CA SER A 11 -13.68 6.65 18.17
C SER A 11 -13.81 7.06 16.70
N PHE A 12 -14.25 8.29 16.44
CA PHE A 12 -14.34 8.84 15.09
C PHE A 12 -12.95 9.01 14.45
N VAL A 13 -11.97 9.55 15.19
CA VAL A 13 -10.58 9.71 14.74
C VAL A 13 -9.92 8.36 14.42
N VAL A 14 -10.20 7.32 15.20
CA VAL A 14 -9.69 5.98 14.91
C VAL A 14 -10.40 5.37 13.69
N SER A 15 -11.72 5.52 13.59
CA SER A 15 -12.52 4.94 12.51
C SER A 15 -12.25 5.58 11.14
N ILE A 16 -11.92 6.88 11.10
CA ILE A 16 -11.68 7.58 9.82
C ILE A 16 -10.42 7.08 9.10
N TYR A 17 -9.46 6.50 9.84
CA TYR A 17 -8.31 5.83 9.24
C TYR A 17 -8.75 4.66 8.34
N SER A 18 -9.70 3.84 8.79
CA SER A 18 -10.25 2.72 8.01
C SER A 18 -10.98 3.20 6.75
N ILE A 19 -11.71 4.31 6.85
CA ILE A 19 -12.37 4.96 5.70
C ILE A 19 -11.31 5.43 4.68
N GLY A 20 -10.22 6.05 5.16
CA GLY A 20 -9.09 6.42 4.32
C GLY A 20 -8.47 5.20 3.63
N GLY A 21 -8.28 4.10 4.35
CA GLY A 21 -7.76 2.84 3.80
C GLY A 21 -8.64 2.25 2.70
N LEU A 22 -9.97 2.31 2.86
CA LEU A 22 -10.92 1.91 1.82
C LEU A 22 -10.77 2.77 0.56
N LEU A 23 -10.78 4.09 0.71
CA LEU A 23 -10.61 5.01 -0.41
C LEU A 23 -9.27 4.78 -1.12
N GLY A 24 -8.18 4.65 -0.36
CA GLY A 24 -6.86 4.37 -0.90
C GLY A 24 -6.82 3.05 -1.69
N SER A 25 -7.45 1.99 -1.17
CA SER A 25 -7.49 0.69 -1.84
C SER A 25 -8.29 0.73 -3.16
N LEU A 26 -9.38 1.49 -3.21
CA LEU A 26 -10.17 1.67 -4.44
C LEU A 26 -9.37 2.41 -5.53
N PHE A 27 -8.62 3.45 -5.14
CA PHE A 27 -7.79 4.19 -6.09
C PHE A 27 -6.51 3.43 -6.50
N ALA A 28 -6.03 2.47 -5.69
CA ALA A 28 -4.80 1.73 -5.95
C ALA A 28 -4.80 1.01 -7.30
N GLY A 29 -5.90 0.33 -7.64
CA GLY A 29 -6.03 -0.38 -8.92
C GLY A 29 -6.01 0.55 -10.13
N TYR A 30 -6.71 1.68 -10.04
CA TYR A 30 -6.71 2.68 -11.11
C TYR A 30 -5.34 3.32 -11.31
N LEU A 31 -4.67 3.70 -10.21
CA LEU A 31 -3.36 4.35 -10.25
C LEU A 31 -2.27 3.40 -10.78
N SER A 32 -2.31 2.12 -10.38
CA SER A 32 -1.30 1.13 -10.76
C SER A 32 -1.34 0.78 -12.25
N VAL A 33 -2.54 0.74 -12.85
CA VAL A 33 -2.72 0.52 -14.29
C VAL A 33 -2.35 1.80 -15.07
N ARG A 34 -2.87 2.96 -14.67
CA ARG A 34 -2.69 4.21 -15.43
C ARG A 34 -1.26 4.76 -15.40
N PHE A 35 -0.63 4.78 -14.23
CA PHE A 35 0.70 5.39 -14.05
C PHE A 35 1.83 4.36 -13.94
N GLY A 36 1.50 3.09 -13.82
CA GLY A 36 2.47 2.04 -13.48
C GLY A 36 2.72 1.96 -11.99
N ARG A 37 3.22 0.80 -11.54
CA ARG A 37 3.29 0.43 -10.12
C ARG A 37 4.28 1.32 -9.36
N LYS A 38 5.47 1.58 -9.92
CA LYS A 38 6.49 2.46 -9.32
C LYS A 38 6.00 3.89 -9.13
N LYS A 39 5.43 4.50 -10.18
CA LYS A 39 4.92 5.88 -10.11
C LYS A 39 3.72 5.99 -9.18
N ALA A 40 2.83 5.00 -9.19
CA ALA A 40 1.73 4.93 -8.23
C ALA A 40 2.24 4.90 -6.78
N MET A 41 3.33 4.18 -6.51
CA MET A 41 3.97 4.16 -5.20
C MET A 41 4.61 5.52 -4.82
N LEU A 42 5.14 6.27 -5.79
CA LEU A 42 5.58 7.66 -5.56
C LEU A 42 4.41 8.59 -5.24
N PHE A 43 3.29 8.47 -5.96
CA PHE A 43 2.09 9.25 -5.68
C PHE A 43 1.50 8.93 -4.30
N ALA A 44 1.66 7.70 -3.81
CA ALA A 44 1.25 7.31 -2.46
C ALA A 44 2.06 8.02 -1.34
N ASN A 45 3.26 8.55 -1.64
CA ASN A 45 4.01 9.35 -0.66
C ASN A 45 3.40 10.74 -0.43
N ILE A 46 2.62 11.28 -1.38
CA ILE A 46 1.97 12.59 -1.23
C ILE A 46 1.01 12.61 -0.03
N PRO A 47 0.02 11.70 0.09
CA PRO A 47 -0.83 11.65 1.28
C PRO A 47 -0.05 11.30 2.56
N ALA A 48 1.08 10.57 2.47
CA ALA A 48 1.94 10.30 3.62
C ALA A 48 2.55 11.58 4.20
N LEU A 49 3.12 12.42 3.34
CA LEU A 49 3.73 13.70 3.73
C LEU A 49 2.66 14.69 4.20
N LEU A 50 1.50 14.72 3.55
CA LEU A 50 0.39 15.57 3.98
C LEU A 50 -0.14 15.14 5.36
N SER A 51 -0.25 13.84 5.61
CA SER A 51 -0.59 13.31 6.93
C SER A 51 0.43 13.73 7.98
N ALA A 52 1.73 13.55 7.73
CA ALA A 52 2.78 13.95 8.66
C ALA A 52 2.78 15.46 8.94
N ALA A 53 2.58 16.29 7.92
CA ALA A 53 2.49 17.74 8.08
C ALA A 53 1.26 18.16 8.89
N LEU A 54 0.07 17.64 8.57
CA LEU A 54 -1.16 17.96 9.28
C LEU A 54 -1.12 17.51 10.75
N MET A 55 -0.62 16.30 11.01
CA MET A 55 -0.53 15.76 12.36
C MET A 55 0.59 16.44 13.17
N GLY A 56 1.74 16.75 12.55
CA GLY A 56 2.84 17.46 13.21
C GLY A 56 2.50 18.91 13.56
N LEU A 57 1.77 19.62 12.69
CA LEU A 57 1.38 21.03 12.90
C LEU A 57 0.11 21.18 13.76
N SER A 58 -0.64 20.10 13.99
CA SER A 58 -1.92 20.15 14.72
C SER A 58 -1.81 20.80 16.11
N ARG A 59 -0.70 20.55 16.83
CA ARG A 59 -0.45 21.14 18.15
C ARG A 59 -0.18 22.64 18.08
N LEU A 60 0.53 23.11 17.05
CA LEU A 60 0.84 24.54 16.85
C LEU A 60 -0.41 25.33 16.49
N CYS A 61 -1.32 24.72 15.72
CA CYS A 61 -2.57 25.36 15.29
C CYS A 61 -3.74 25.17 16.27
N GLY A 62 -3.60 24.33 17.30
CA GLY A 62 -4.67 24.05 18.28
C GLY A 62 -5.94 23.46 17.67
N SER A 63 -5.85 22.80 16.51
CA SER A 63 -7.03 22.32 15.75
C SER A 63 -7.12 20.80 15.74
N PHE A 64 -8.26 20.30 16.25
CA PHE A 64 -8.60 18.87 16.21
C PHE A 64 -8.91 18.37 14.80
N GLU A 65 -9.43 19.24 13.92
CA GLU A 65 -9.78 18.90 12.54
C GLU A 65 -8.55 18.46 11.73
N MET A 66 -7.38 19.02 12.03
CA MET A 66 -6.12 18.63 11.40
C MET A 66 -5.72 17.19 11.75
N ILE A 67 -6.06 16.71 12.95
CA ILE A 67 -5.79 15.33 13.36
C ILE A 67 -6.71 14.38 12.59
N ILE A 68 -8.00 14.72 12.46
CA ILE A 68 -8.97 13.95 11.69
C ILE A 68 -8.51 13.84 10.22
N ALA A 69 -8.18 14.97 9.60
CA ALA A 69 -7.69 15.01 8.23
C ALA A 69 -6.38 14.24 8.06
N GLY A 70 -5.44 14.40 9.00
CA GLY A 70 -4.17 13.67 9.01
C GLY A 70 -4.35 12.16 9.10
N ARG A 71 -5.31 11.67 9.90
CA ARG A 71 -5.66 10.25 10.00
C ARG A 71 -6.31 9.72 8.73
N LEU A 72 -7.17 10.50 8.10
CA LEU A 72 -7.76 10.15 6.80
C LEU A 72 -6.66 9.97 5.74
N PHE A 73 -5.73 10.92 5.61
CA PHE A 73 -4.64 10.82 4.65
C PHE A 73 -3.65 9.69 4.98
N SER A 74 -3.39 9.44 6.27
CA SER A 74 -2.60 8.28 6.70
C SER A 74 -3.26 6.97 6.25
N GLY A 75 -4.58 6.85 6.43
CA GLY A 75 -5.36 5.72 5.95
C GLY A 75 -5.28 5.55 4.44
N VAL A 76 -5.46 6.64 3.67
CA VAL A 76 -5.32 6.63 2.21
C VAL A 76 -3.93 6.17 1.77
N CYS A 77 -2.88 6.67 2.42
CA CYS A 77 -1.51 6.22 2.18
C CYS A 77 -1.33 4.73 2.49
N GLY A 78 -1.83 4.24 3.63
CA GLY A 78 -1.75 2.83 4.00
C GLY A 78 -2.46 1.91 3.01
N GLY A 79 -3.67 2.30 2.58
CA GLY A 79 -4.46 1.57 1.58
C GLY A 79 -3.78 1.56 0.20
N LEU A 80 -3.32 2.70 -0.30
CA LEU A 80 -2.59 2.77 -1.56
C LEU A 80 -1.28 1.99 -1.51
N GLY A 81 -0.46 2.29 -0.50
CA GLY A 81 0.90 1.77 -0.35
C GLY A 81 0.93 0.25 -0.24
N LEU A 82 0.09 -0.33 0.62
CA LEU A 82 0.08 -1.79 0.82
C LEU A 82 -0.32 -2.54 -0.46
N ASN A 83 -1.39 -2.11 -1.13
CA ASN A 83 -1.88 -2.76 -2.34
C ASN A 83 -0.87 -2.64 -3.48
N ILE A 84 -0.35 -1.44 -3.74
CA ILE A 84 0.62 -1.21 -4.81
C ILE A 84 1.94 -1.96 -4.51
N HIS A 85 2.38 -1.98 -3.25
CA HIS A 85 3.59 -2.69 -2.86
C HIS A 85 3.48 -4.19 -3.10
N LEU A 86 2.39 -4.83 -2.67
CA LEU A 86 2.17 -6.25 -2.88
C LEU A 86 2.07 -6.60 -4.37
N MET A 87 1.40 -5.76 -5.17
CA MET A 87 1.37 -5.92 -6.62
C MET A 87 2.77 -5.83 -7.23
N TYR A 88 3.53 -4.78 -6.90
CA TYR A 88 4.89 -4.59 -7.40
C TYR A 88 5.81 -5.74 -7.00
N ALA A 89 5.76 -6.16 -5.74
CA ALA A 89 6.54 -7.28 -5.21
C ALA A 89 6.19 -8.59 -5.91
N GLY A 90 4.90 -8.87 -6.13
CA GLY A 90 4.44 -10.07 -6.83
C GLY A 90 4.80 -10.09 -8.32
N GLU A 91 4.76 -8.93 -8.98
CA GLU A 91 5.14 -8.80 -10.40
C GLU A 91 6.66 -8.87 -10.62
N CYS A 92 7.46 -8.43 -9.66
CA CYS A 92 8.93 -8.48 -9.73
C CYS A 92 9.51 -9.83 -9.27
N ALA A 93 8.77 -10.62 -8.49
CA ALA A 93 9.25 -11.89 -7.97
C ALA A 93 9.07 -13.04 -8.99
N PRO A 94 10.08 -13.92 -9.14
CA PRO A 94 9.94 -15.12 -9.98
C PRO A 94 8.90 -16.06 -9.38
N GLN A 95 8.23 -16.87 -10.21
CA GLN A 95 7.03 -17.62 -9.82
C GLN A 95 7.26 -18.49 -8.58
N LYS A 96 8.46 -19.09 -8.46
CA LYS A 96 8.85 -19.96 -7.34
C LYS A 96 9.04 -19.21 -6.00
N LEU A 97 9.33 -17.90 -6.04
CA LEU A 97 9.64 -17.10 -4.85
C LEU A 97 8.55 -16.08 -4.48
N ARG A 98 7.47 -15.97 -5.27
CA ARG A 98 6.37 -15.03 -4.99
C ARG A 98 5.81 -15.14 -3.58
N GLY A 99 5.65 -16.37 -3.08
CA GLY A 99 5.19 -16.62 -1.71
C GLY A 99 6.16 -16.07 -0.66
N LEU A 100 7.47 -16.21 -0.89
CA LEU A 100 8.49 -15.68 0.01
C LEU A 100 8.49 -14.15 0.01
N THR A 101 8.28 -13.52 -1.15
CA THR A 101 8.18 -12.06 -1.26
C THR A 101 6.93 -11.50 -0.55
N ALA A 102 5.83 -12.24 -0.51
CA ALA A 102 4.68 -11.85 0.29
C ALA A 102 4.97 -11.90 1.80
N ILE A 103 5.77 -12.88 2.24
CA ILE A 103 6.18 -13.04 3.65
C ILE A 103 7.12 -11.90 4.09
N THR A 104 8.01 -11.42 3.22
CA THR A 104 8.88 -10.28 3.57
C THR A 104 8.06 -9.01 3.79
N ALA A 105 7.04 -8.77 2.96
CA ALA A 105 6.12 -7.63 3.14
C ALA A 105 5.35 -7.72 4.48
N SER A 106 4.80 -8.88 4.82
CA SER A 106 4.08 -9.06 6.10
C SER A 106 5.01 -8.93 7.31
N THR A 107 6.25 -9.43 7.20
CA THR A 107 7.28 -9.28 8.24
C THR A 107 7.64 -7.81 8.44
N ALA A 108 7.80 -7.04 7.37
CA ALA A 108 8.09 -5.61 7.45
C ALA A 108 6.94 -4.83 8.14
N ILE A 109 5.67 -5.19 7.87
CA ILE A 109 4.51 -4.61 8.56
C ILE A 109 4.56 -4.93 10.06
N ALA A 110 4.88 -6.16 10.43
CA ALA A 110 4.99 -6.56 11.84
C ALA A 110 6.11 -5.79 12.55
N ILE A 111 7.29 -5.65 11.94
CA ILE A 111 8.40 -4.84 12.47
C ILE A 111 7.99 -3.37 12.59
N GLY A 112 7.30 -2.82 11.60
CA GLY A 112 6.79 -1.45 11.62
C GLY A 112 5.80 -1.21 12.78
N LYS A 113 4.88 -2.16 13.01
CA LYS A 113 3.97 -2.10 14.17
C LYS A 113 4.72 -2.14 15.50
N LEU A 114 5.70 -3.04 15.63
CA LEU A 114 6.54 -3.14 16.83
C LEU A 114 7.32 -1.85 17.09
N ALA A 115 7.93 -1.28 16.05
CA ALA A 115 8.62 0.00 16.14
C ALA A 115 7.65 1.14 16.54
N GLY A 116 6.45 1.16 15.97
CA GLY A 116 5.40 2.11 16.36
C GLY A 116 5.02 2.00 17.84
N PHE A 117 4.83 0.79 18.36
CA PHE A 117 4.57 0.58 19.80
C PHE A 117 5.76 0.98 20.67
N ALA A 118 6.99 0.68 20.26
CA ALA A 118 8.18 1.07 20.98
C ALA A 118 8.34 2.60 21.07
N LEU A 119 8.10 3.31 19.96
CA LEU A 119 8.14 4.78 19.95
C LEU A 119 6.97 5.39 20.75
N GLY A 120 5.82 4.71 20.78
CA GLY A 120 4.63 5.11 21.53
C GLY A 120 4.75 4.96 23.06
N LEU A 121 5.80 4.34 23.58
CA LEU A 121 6.04 4.25 25.02
C LEU A 121 6.20 5.65 25.63
N LYS A 122 5.63 5.84 26.82
CA LYS A 122 5.73 7.10 27.59
C LYS A 122 7.18 7.53 27.85
N GLU A 123 8.09 6.56 27.95
CA GLU A 123 9.52 6.82 28.18
C GLU A 123 10.27 7.31 26.93
N VAL A 124 9.66 7.20 25.74
CA VAL A 124 10.29 7.52 24.44
C VAL A 124 9.67 8.77 23.83
N LEU A 125 8.56 8.63 23.09
CA LEU A 125 7.85 9.74 22.44
C LEU A 125 6.36 9.83 22.87
N GLY A 126 5.90 8.94 23.76
CA GLY A 126 4.54 8.93 24.31
C GLY A 126 4.26 9.97 25.40
N VAL A 127 5.12 10.99 25.53
CA VAL A 127 4.93 12.13 26.44
C VAL A 127 3.94 13.11 25.82
N ASP A 128 3.12 13.78 26.65
CA ASP A 128 2.11 14.76 26.20
C ASP A 128 2.69 15.88 25.31
N ASP A 129 4.00 16.12 25.39
CA ASP A 129 4.67 17.11 24.58
C ASP A 129 5.09 16.62 23.17
N LEU A 130 5.36 15.33 23.00
CA LEU A 130 6.00 14.76 21.80
C LEU A 130 5.06 13.93 20.91
N TRP A 131 3.79 13.76 21.27
CA TRP A 131 2.84 13.00 20.45
C TRP A 131 2.70 13.49 18.98
N PRO A 132 2.83 14.80 18.64
CA PRO A 132 2.78 15.22 17.23
C PRO A 132 4.03 14.78 16.48
N VAL A 133 5.18 14.75 17.16
CA VAL A 133 6.47 14.28 16.62
C VAL A 133 6.38 12.78 16.37
N LEU A 134 5.78 12.01 17.29
CA LEU A 134 5.51 10.60 17.10
C LEU A 134 4.72 10.35 15.81
N MET A 135 3.67 11.13 15.57
CA MET A 135 2.86 10.99 14.35
C MET A 135 3.61 11.46 13.10
N ALA A 136 4.46 12.48 13.22
CA ALA A 136 5.30 12.97 12.13
C ALA A 136 6.45 12.01 11.76
N THR A 137 6.84 11.06 12.63
CA THR A 137 7.87 10.07 12.29
C THR A 137 7.53 9.21 11.06
N ASN A 138 6.26 9.11 10.68
CA ASN A 138 5.85 8.46 9.43
C ASN A 138 6.43 9.13 8.16
N ALA A 139 6.86 10.39 8.25
CA ALA A 139 7.59 11.04 7.16
C ALA A 139 8.94 10.37 6.86
N ILE A 140 9.59 9.78 7.87
CA ILE A 140 10.91 9.14 7.73
C ILE A 140 10.87 7.97 6.74
N PRO A 141 10.03 6.93 6.93
CA PRO A 141 9.94 5.84 5.95
C PRO A 141 9.45 6.34 4.58
N ALA A 142 8.55 7.32 4.53
CA ALA A 142 8.10 7.91 3.27
C ALA A 142 9.25 8.60 2.49
N LEU A 143 10.13 9.32 3.18
CA LEU A 143 11.32 9.95 2.57
C LEU A 143 12.35 8.91 2.13
N ILE A 144 12.62 7.89 2.96
CA ILE A 144 13.50 6.78 2.58
C ILE A 144 12.98 6.09 1.33
N GLN A 145 11.67 5.83 1.27
CA GLN A 145 11.03 5.27 0.09
C GLN A 145 11.16 6.21 -1.12
N LEU A 146 10.94 7.51 -0.95
CA LEU A 146 11.07 8.50 -2.04
C LEU A 146 12.49 8.54 -2.62
N LEU A 147 13.52 8.38 -1.77
CA LEU A 147 14.92 8.39 -2.19
C LEU A 147 15.36 7.06 -2.81
N THR A 148 14.85 5.93 -2.32
CA THR A 148 15.27 4.60 -2.77
C THR A 148 14.53 4.14 -4.03
N LEU A 149 13.24 4.46 -4.15
CA LEU A 149 12.40 3.97 -5.25
C LEU A 149 12.89 4.37 -6.66
N PRO A 150 13.45 5.57 -6.91
CA PRO A 150 14.00 5.93 -8.21
C PRO A 150 15.05 4.95 -8.73
N PHE A 151 15.83 4.32 -7.86
CA PHE A 151 16.88 3.36 -8.21
C PHE A 151 16.34 1.97 -8.62
N PHE A 152 15.11 1.63 -8.24
CA PHE A 152 14.49 0.36 -8.62
C PHE A 152 13.91 0.42 -10.04
N PRO A 153 13.98 -0.67 -10.82
CA PRO A 153 13.35 -0.72 -12.15
C PRO A 153 11.82 -0.67 -12.04
N ASP A 154 11.15 -0.34 -13.16
CA ASP A 154 9.71 -0.54 -13.25
C ASP A 154 9.39 -2.04 -13.25
N SER A 155 8.15 -2.41 -12.89
CA SER A 155 7.70 -3.81 -12.92
C SER A 155 7.90 -4.41 -14.32
N PRO A 156 8.60 -5.55 -14.45
CA PRO A 156 8.80 -6.21 -15.74
C PRO A 156 7.48 -6.53 -16.47
N ARG A 157 6.47 -6.97 -15.72
CA ARG A 157 5.12 -7.26 -16.25
C ARG A 157 4.43 -6.00 -16.76
N TYR A 158 4.55 -4.89 -16.05
CA TYR A 158 4.05 -3.60 -16.51
C TYR A 158 4.72 -3.15 -17.82
N LEU A 159 6.05 -3.31 -17.92
CA LEU A 159 6.80 -2.92 -19.11
C LEU A 159 6.41 -3.77 -20.34
N LEU A 160 6.23 -5.07 -20.14
CA LEU A 160 5.88 -5.99 -21.22
C LEU A 160 4.40 -5.86 -21.62
N ILE A 161 3.47 -5.97 -20.67
CA ILE A 161 2.02 -6.07 -20.95
C ILE A 161 1.45 -4.69 -21.28
N ASP A 162 1.63 -3.71 -20.39
CA ASP A 162 0.99 -2.39 -20.50
C ASP A 162 1.73 -1.46 -21.47
N LYS A 163 3.07 -1.52 -21.52
CA LYS A 163 3.88 -0.67 -22.42
C LYS A 163 4.36 -1.34 -23.71
N LYS A 164 4.22 -2.66 -23.85
CA LYS A 164 4.71 -3.43 -25.01
C LYS A 164 6.21 -3.25 -25.28
N ASP A 165 6.99 -2.93 -24.25
CA ASP A 165 8.43 -2.67 -24.35
C ASP A 165 9.22 -3.88 -23.84
N LYS A 166 9.55 -4.78 -24.77
CA LYS A 166 10.29 -6.01 -24.48
C LYS A 166 11.73 -5.74 -24.05
N GLU A 167 12.36 -4.69 -24.58
CA GLU A 167 13.76 -4.34 -24.24
C GLU A 167 13.87 -3.81 -22.81
N ALA A 168 12.97 -2.91 -22.41
CA ALA A 168 12.92 -2.42 -21.04
C ALA A 168 12.58 -3.54 -20.05
N CYS A 169 11.69 -4.46 -20.42
CA CYS A 169 11.39 -5.65 -19.62
C CYS A 169 12.64 -6.51 -19.40
N LEU A 170 13.39 -6.84 -20.46
CA LEU A 170 14.63 -7.63 -20.35
C LEU A 170 15.68 -6.94 -19.46
N LYS A 171 15.80 -5.62 -19.56
CA LYS A 171 16.69 -4.83 -18.70
C LYS A 171 16.27 -4.89 -17.23
N ALA A 172 14.98 -4.76 -16.94
CA ALA A 172 14.43 -4.84 -15.59
C ALA A 172 14.63 -6.24 -14.99
N VAL A 173 14.35 -7.30 -15.76
CA VAL A 173 14.59 -8.70 -15.35
C VAL A 173 16.06 -8.94 -15.05
N LYS A 174 16.97 -8.49 -15.92
CA LYS A 174 18.41 -8.61 -15.70
C LYS A 174 18.89 -7.87 -14.44
N GLN A 175 18.29 -6.72 -14.14
CA GLN A 175 18.59 -5.94 -12.94
C GLN A 175 18.04 -6.58 -11.66
N LEU A 176 16.86 -7.23 -11.73
CA LEU A 176 16.19 -7.86 -10.58
C LEU A 176 16.73 -9.26 -10.27
N TRP A 177 16.92 -10.09 -11.31
CA TRP A 177 17.24 -11.53 -11.17
C TRP A 177 18.69 -11.86 -11.56
N GLY A 178 19.45 -10.88 -12.05
CA GLY A 178 20.85 -11.04 -12.47
C GLY A 178 21.01 -11.69 -13.84
N ASN A 179 22.26 -12.00 -14.19
CA ASN A 179 22.62 -12.66 -15.45
C ASN A 179 22.28 -14.16 -15.38
N GLY A 180 21.13 -14.55 -15.92
CA GLY A 180 20.69 -15.95 -16.04
C GLY A 180 19.80 -16.15 -17.26
N ASP A 181 19.57 -17.41 -17.66
CA ASP A 181 18.64 -17.74 -18.74
C ASP A 181 17.21 -17.74 -18.18
N HIS A 182 16.57 -16.57 -18.23
CA HIS A 182 15.21 -16.34 -17.74
C HIS A 182 14.15 -16.48 -18.83
N LYS A 183 14.49 -17.12 -19.97
CA LYS A 183 13.59 -17.26 -21.13
C LYS A 183 12.23 -17.86 -20.77
N ALA A 184 12.20 -18.90 -19.93
CA ALA A 184 10.94 -19.54 -19.56
C ALA A 184 9.96 -18.57 -18.87
N GLU A 185 10.43 -17.78 -17.90
CA GLU A 185 9.60 -16.78 -17.21
C GLU A 185 9.21 -15.62 -18.16
N ILE A 186 10.08 -15.25 -19.10
CA ILE A 186 9.76 -14.23 -20.11
C ILE A 186 8.72 -14.75 -21.09
N ASP A 187 8.84 -15.99 -21.55
CA ASP A 187 7.90 -16.62 -22.48
C ASP A 187 6.53 -16.81 -21.81
N ASP A 188 6.49 -17.19 -20.52
CA ASP A 188 5.26 -17.22 -19.73
C ASP A 188 4.61 -15.83 -19.65
N MET A 189 5.40 -14.77 -19.45
CA MET A 189 4.88 -13.39 -19.44
C MET A 189 4.38 -12.93 -20.82
N VAL A 190 4.99 -13.40 -21.92
CA VAL A 190 4.51 -13.14 -23.28
C VAL A 190 3.21 -13.90 -23.55
N ALA A 191 3.10 -15.16 -23.12
CA ALA A 191 1.85 -15.92 -23.23
C ALA A 191 0.71 -15.27 -22.43
N GLU A 192 1.00 -14.74 -21.24
CA GLU A 192 0.04 -13.96 -20.44
C GLU A 192 -0.36 -12.67 -21.17
N GLN A 193 0.58 -11.97 -21.80
CA GLN A 193 0.28 -10.80 -22.63
C GLN A 193 -0.64 -11.14 -23.79
N GLU A 194 -0.38 -12.25 -24.50
CA GLU A 194 -1.20 -12.70 -25.63
C GLU A 194 -2.61 -13.09 -25.20
N ALA A 195 -2.75 -13.75 -24.05
CA ALA A 195 -4.06 -14.10 -23.48
C ALA A 195 -4.89 -12.88 -23.05
N ILE A 196 -4.24 -11.81 -22.59
CA ILE A 196 -4.87 -10.55 -22.17
C ILE A 196 -5.06 -9.60 -23.37
N CYS A 197 -4.37 -9.84 -24.50
CA CYS A 197 -4.41 -9.00 -25.67
C CYS A 197 -5.82 -8.95 -26.27
N GLY A 198 -6.53 -7.84 -26.05
CA GLY A 198 -7.91 -7.65 -26.51
C GLY A 198 -8.96 -7.69 -25.39
N GLU A 199 -8.58 -8.04 -24.16
CA GLU A 199 -9.42 -7.81 -22.99
C GLU A 199 -9.25 -6.38 -22.47
N GLU A 200 -10.34 -5.63 -22.32
CA GLU A 200 -10.29 -4.34 -21.63
C GLU A 200 -10.08 -4.53 -20.13
N ALA A 201 -9.44 -3.56 -19.49
CA ALA A 201 -9.27 -3.54 -18.04
C ALA A 201 -10.63 -3.60 -17.34
N LYS A 202 -10.96 -4.76 -16.76
CA LYS A 202 -12.25 -4.98 -16.11
C LYS A 202 -12.43 -4.02 -14.94
N SER A 203 -13.55 -3.30 -14.91
CA SER A 203 -13.91 -2.45 -13.77
C SER A 203 -14.28 -3.30 -12.55
N VAL A 204 -14.23 -2.72 -11.35
CA VAL A 204 -14.66 -3.39 -10.10
C VAL A 204 -16.11 -3.88 -10.21
N CYS A 205 -16.98 -3.08 -10.85
CA CYS A 205 -18.37 -3.48 -11.10
C CYS A 205 -18.48 -4.66 -12.08
N ASP A 206 -17.59 -4.74 -13.06
CA ASP A 206 -17.58 -5.83 -14.04
C ASP A 206 -17.09 -7.12 -13.40
N LEU A 207 -16.09 -7.07 -12.52
CA LEU A 207 -15.64 -8.23 -11.74
C LEU A 207 -16.76 -8.81 -10.86
N ILE A 208 -17.53 -7.96 -10.17
CA ILE A 208 -18.64 -8.42 -9.33
C ILE A 208 -19.74 -9.08 -10.18
N ARG A 209 -19.94 -8.59 -11.40
CA ARG A 209 -20.95 -9.11 -12.32
C ARG A 209 -20.52 -10.43 -12.96
N ASP A 210 -19.23 -10.58 -13.27
CA ASP A 210 -18.63 -11.73 -13.94
C ASP A 210 -18.81 -13.01 -13.11
N ARG A 211 -19.46 -14.02 -13.70
CA ARG A 211 -19.84 -15.26 -13.03
C ARG A 211 -18.64 -16.19 -12.78
N SER A 212 -17.57 -16.05 -13.55
CA SER A 212 -16.38 -16.89 -13.47
C SER A 212 -15.57 -16.67 -12.18
N VAL A 213 -15.49 -15.42 -11.71
CA VAL A 213 -14.69 -15.02 -10.54
C VAL A 213 -15.50 -14.92 -9.24
N ARG A 214 -16.82 -15.14 -9.27
CA ARG A 214 -17.69 -14.98 -8.06
C ARG A 214 -17.22 -15.79 -6.88
N TRP A 215 -16.85 -17.05 -7.08
CA TRP A 215 -16.37 -17.90 -5.98
C TRP A 215 -15.04 -17.41 -5.42
N GLN A 216 -14.16 -16.86 -6.27
CA GLN A 216 -12.91 -16.23 -5.82
C GLN A 216 -13.19 -14.97 -5.00
N LEU A 217 -14.12 -14.11 -5.46
CA LEU A 217 -14.54 -12.90 -4.74
C LEU A 217 -15.19 -13.22 -3.41
N ILE A 218 -16.09 -14.21 -3.35
CA ILE A 218 -16.73 -14.65 -2.10
C ILE A 218 -15.69 -15.19 -1.13
N THR A 219 -14.74 -16.00 -1.61
CA THR A 219 -13.68 -16.56 -0.76
C THR A 219 -12.78 -15.45 -0.22
N LEU A 220 -12.37 -14.50 -1.06
CA LEU A 220 -11.59 -13.33 -0.64
C LEU A 220 -12.35 -12.51 0.41
N PHE A 221 -13.62 -12.20 0.16
CA PHE A 221 -14.46 -11.44 1.08
C PHE A 221 -14.60 -12.15 2.43
N LEU A 222 -14.86 -13.46 2.42
CA LEU A 222 -14.99 -14.27 3.64
C LEU A 222 -13.67 -14.28 4.44
N VAL A 223 -12.54 -14.55 3.78
CA VAL A 223 -11.24 -14.61 4.42
C VAL A 223 -10.85 -13.25 5.01
N SER A 224 -11.01 -12.16 4.26
CA SER A 224 -10.73 -10.81 4.75
C SER A 224 -11.63 -10.42 5.93
N SER A 225 -12.92 -10.77 5.87
CA SER A 225 -13.87 -10.52 6.97
C SER A 225 -13.49 -11.30 8.23
N CYS A 226 -13.18 -12.59 8.10
CA CYS A 226 -12.71 -13.41 9.21
C CYS A 226 -11.42 -12.86 9.82
N MET A 227 -10.44 -12.44 9.01
CA MET A 227 -9.22 -11.83 9.52
C MET A 227 -9.47 -10.55 10.31
N GLN A 228 -10.41 -9.71 9.86
CA GLN A 228 -10.76 -8.47 10.57
C GLN A 228 -11.52 -8.76 11.88
N LEU A 229 -12.41 -9.76 11.89
CA LEU A 229 -13.22 -10.15 13.06
C LEU A 229 -12.41 -10.82 14.17
N ILE A 230 -11.30 -11.48 13.83
CA ILE A 230 -10.37 -12.07 14.82
C ILE A 230 -9.64 -10.97 15.62
N GLY A 231 -9.68 -9.71 15.17
CA GLY A 231 -9.02 -8.59 15.86
C GLY A 231 -7.51 -8.52 15.59
N ALA A 232 -7.03 -9.19 14.54
CA ALA A 232 -5.60 -9.17 14.17
C ALA A 232 -5.08 -7.76 13.78
N ASN A 233 -6.01 -6.89 13.36
CA ASN A 233 -5.73 -5.49 13.05
C ASN A 233 -6.14 -4.59 14.23
N MET A 234 -5.42 -4.68 15.35
CA MET A 234 -5.42 -3.59 16.34
C MET A 234 -4.73 -2.37 15.72
N VAL A 235 -5.48 -1.27 15.64
CA VAL A 235 -5.03 0.07 15.20
C VAL A 235 -4.88 0.96 16.42
#